data_AF-A0A164SGQ3-F1
#
_entry.id   AF-A0A164SGQ3-F1
#
_cell.length_a   1.000
_cell.length_b   1.000
_cell.length_c   1.000
_cell.angle_alpha   90.00
_cell.angle_beta   90.00
_cell.angle_gamma   90.00
#
_symmetry.space_group_name_H-M   'P 1'
#
loop_
_entity.id
_entity.type
_entity.pdbx_description
1 polymer ?
#
loop_
_entity_poly.entity_id
_entity_poly.type
_entity_poly.pdbx_seq_one_letter_code
_entity_poly.pdbx_strand_id
1 'polypeptide(L)'
;MADPQAIETHDTVVLEPNGFYDPSCWPGLDTAPYMQLPPGTRIRQQPIYGTDRQLIAPWDMQRVLRPGTLVIAQCSFVMWNWNNKSVTPSGNEHKYQLKLSRLDVVDYSMCEFESHMPVAATPSSSSYKYVTPPSAPPPQFGPPQKRRKLE
;
A
#
# COMPACT_ATOMS: atom_id res chain seq x y z
N MET A 1 41.98 8.64 8.23
CA MET A 1 41.29 7.92 7.14
C MET A 1 39.96 7.49 7.71
N ALA A 2 38.85 8.07 7.22
CA ALA A 2 37.52 7.61 7.61
C ALA A 2 37.23 6.35 6.81
N ASP A 3 36.89 5.25 7.48
CA ASP A 3 36.38 4.06 6.80
C ASP A 3 35.19 4.48 5.92
N PRO A 4 35.11 4.02 4.65
CA PRO A 4 33.90 4.22 3.87
C PRO A 4 32.78 3.51 4.63
N GLN A 5 31.89 4.28 5.25
CA GLN A 5 30.69 3.72 5.86
C GLN A 5 30.01 2.87 4.79
N ALA A 6 29.86 1.57 5.07
CA ALA A 6 29.19 0.65 4.17
C ALA A 6 27.82 1.26 3.82
N ILE A 7 27.56 1.45 2.53
CA ILE A 7 26.30 2.02 2.08
C ILE A 7 25.19 1.08 2.54
N GLU A 8 24.24 1.62 3.32
CA GLU A 8 23.04 0.87 3.71
C GLU A 8 22.21 0.60 2.46
N THR A 9 21.91 -0.68 2.24
CA THR A 9 21.11 -1.16 1.11
C THR A 9 20.01 -2.06 1.63
N HIS A 10 19.00 -2.33 0.80
CA HIS A 10 17.89 -3.23 1.15
C HIS A 10 18.33 -4.63 1.59
N ASP A 11 19.48 -5.12 1.13
CA ASP A 11 20.03 -6.44 1.48
C ASP A 11 20.80 -6.45 2.81
N THR A 12 21.29 -5.29 3.24
CA THR A 12 22.19 -5.18 4.40
C THR A 12 21.54 -4.53 5.62
N VAL A 13 20.38 -3.89 5.44
CA VAL A 13 19.71 -3.13 6.49
C VAL A 13 18.94 -4.04 7.45
N VAL A 14 19.09 -3.78 8.75
CA VAL A 14 18.32 -4.43 9.80
C VAL A 14 17.08 -3.58 10.09
N LEU A 15 15.90 -4.19 10.00
CA LEU A 15 14.64 -3.48 10.25
C LEU A 15 14.38 -3.33 11.75
N GLU A 16 13.99 -2.12 12.16
CA GLU A 16 13.67 -1.75 13.53
C GLU A 16 12.39 -0.91 13.55
N PRO A 17 11.48 -1.12 14.53
CA PRO A 17 10.27 -0.33 14.61
C PRO A 17 10.58 1.15 14.78
N ASN A 18 10.06 2.00 13.88
CA ASN A 18 10.36 3.45 13.84
C ASN A 18 11.83 3.81 13.50
N GLY A 19 12.61 2.88 12.98
CA GLY A 19 13.93 3.16 12.39
C GLY A 19 13.83 4.13 11.21
N PHE A 20 14.96 4.77 10.88
CA PHE A 20 15.08 5.71 9.77
C PHE A 20 16.15 5.24 8.81
N TYR A 21 15.78 5.05 7.54
CA TYR A 21 16.66 4.47 6.52
C TYR A 21 16.98 5.47 5.41
N ASP A 22 18.15 5.29 4.81
CA ASP A 22 18.51 6.03 3.60
C ASP A 22 17.59 5.63 2.43
N PRO A 23 17.17 6.58 1.57
CA PRO A 23 16.47 6.29 0.34
C PRO A 23 17.15 5.24 -0.56
N SER A 24 18.48 5.05 -0.47
CA SER A 24 19.22 3.98 -1.16
C SER A 24 18.72 2.57 -0.83
N CYS A 25 18.05 2.38 0.31
CA CYS A 25 17.43 1.12 0.69
C CYS A 25 16.17 0.81 -0.12
N TRP A 26 15.65 1.73 -0.94
CA TRP A 26 14.45 1.53 -1.73
C TRP A 26 14.79 1.36 -3.22
N PRO A 27 14.74 0.14 -3.76
CA PRO A 27 15.06 -0.10 -5.16
C PRO A 27 14.14 0.69 -6.11
N GLY A 28 14.73 1.43 -7.05
CA GLY A 28 14.01 2.18 -8.09
C GLY A 28 13.44 3.53 -7.66
N LEU A 29 13.61 3.92 -6.39
CA LEU A 29 13.16 5.22 -5.87
C LEU A 29 13.89 6.40 -6.53
N ASP A 30 15.17 6.22 -6.80
CA ASP A 30 16.04 7.14 -7.54
C ASP A 30 15.62 7.32 -9.01
N THR A 31 15.02 6.30 -9.60
CA THR A 31 14.51 6.34 -10.99
C THR A 31 13.08 6.86 -11.11
N ALA A 32 12.38 7.12 -10.01
CA ALA A 32 10.98 7.54 -10.03
C ALA A 32 10.87 9.03 -10.43
N PRO A 33 10.37 9.36 -11.64
CA PRO A 33 10.42 10.72 -12.19
C PRO A 33 9.55 11.73 -11.41
N TYR A 34 8.61 11.23 -10.61
CA TYR A 34 7.70 12.02 -9.80
C TYR A 34 8.16 12.21 -8.34
N MET A 35 9.33 11.67 -7.96
CA MET A 35 9.77 11.63 -6.57
C MET A 35 11.19 12.19 -6.39
N GLN A 36 11.31 13.52 -6.41
CA GLN A 36 12.56 14.20 -6.04
C GLN A 36 12.59 14.40 -4.52
N LEU A 37 13.41 13.62 -3.82
CA LEU A 37 13.55 13.74 -2.38
C LEU A 37 14.62 14.78 -2.01
N PRO A 38 14.34 15.69 -1.07
CA PRO A 38 15.34 16.62 -0.55
C PRO A 38 16.59 15.88 -0.02
N PRO A 39 17.79 16.47 -0.13
CA PRO A 39 19.00 15.91 0.47
C PRO A 39 18.82 15.67 1.97
N GLY A 40 19.29 14.52 2.47
CA GLY A 40 19.14 14.15 3.87
C GLY A 40 17.76 13.60 4.27
N THR A 41 16.85 13.41 3.31
CA THR A 41 15.59 12.70 3.56
C THR A 41 15.88 11.29 4.08
N ARG A 42 15.13 10.87 5.09
CA ARG A 42 15.17 9.52 5.65
C ARG A 42 13.77 8.93 5.64
N ILE A 43 13.68 7.65 5.33
CA ILE A 43 12.43 6.91 5.24
C ILE A 43 12.18 6.23 6.58
N ARG A 44 11.05 6.54 7.20
CA ARG A 44 10.70 6.00 8.52
C ARG A 44 10.02 4.64 8.38
N GLN A 45 10.49 3.65 9.14
CA GLN A 45 9.81 2.37 9.33
C GLN A 45 8.49 2.57 10.08
N GLN A 46 7.39 2.14 9.48
CA GLN A 46 6.12 2.02 10.21
C GLN A 46 6.04 0.66 10.90
N PRO A 47 5.38 0.55 12.07
CA PRO A 47 5.19 -0.72 12.77
C PRO A 47 4.13 -1.57 12.04
N ILE A 48 4.56 -2.15 10.93
CA ILE A 48 3.75 -2.94 10.01
C ILE A 48 4.34 -4.33 9.95
N TYR A 49 3.54 -5.32 10.32
CA TYR A 49 4.01 -6.68 10.55
C TYR A 49 3.33 -7.67 9.61
N GLY A 50 4.11 -8.63 9.11
CA GLY A 50 3.63 -9.77 8.36
C GLY A 50 2.92 -10.81 9.23
N THR A 51 2.41 -11.85 8.59
CA THR A 51 1.76 -12.99 9.28
C THR A 51 2.71 -13.74 10.22
N ASP A 52 4.01 -13.68 9.94
CA ASP A 52 5.12 -14.24 10.73
C ASP A 52 5.57 -13.31 11.88
N ARG A 53 4.87 -12.18 12.07
CA ARG A 53 5.19 -11.12 13.04
C ARG A 53 6.52 -10.41 12.79
N GLN A 54 7.11 -10.56 11.60
CA GLN A 54 8.28 -9.79 11.21
C GLN A 54 7.87 -8.44 10.63
N LEU A 55 8.74 -7.43 10.79
CA LEU A 55 8.51 -6.13 10.18
C LEU A 55 8.57 -6.25 8.65
N ILE A 56 7.61 -5.62 7.99
CA ILE A 56 7.60 -5.47 6.54
C ILE A 56 8.38 -4.20 6.19
N ALA A 57 9.39 -4.34 5.33
CA ALA A 57 10.17 -3.21 4.87
C ALA A 57 9.31 -2.20 4.08
N PRO A 58 9.61 -0.90 4.12
CA PRO A 58 8.80 0.13 3.45
C PRO A 58 8.72 -0.09 1.93
N TRP A 59 9.82 -0.54 1.31
CA TRP A 59 9.89 -0.85 -0.12
C TRP A 59 9.11 -2.11 -0.52
N ASP A 60 8.83 -3.00 0.43
CA ASP A 60 8.05 -4.22 0.19
C ASP A 60 6.55 -4.04 0.42
N MET A 61 6.14 -2.89 0.99
CA MET A 61 4.75 -2.66 1.38
C MET A 61 3.77 -2.75 0.20
N GLN A 62 4.13 -2.27 -0.99
CA GLN A 62 3.26 -2.36 -2.18
C GLN A 62 3.04 -3.82 -2.63
N ARG A 63 4.03 -4.69 -2.41
CA ARG A 63 3.93 -6.13 -2.70
C ARG A 63 3.09 -6.85 -1.64
N VAL A 64 3.14 -6.41 -0.40
CA VAL A 64 2.47 -7.08 0.72
C VAL A 64 1.02 -6.61 0.88
N LEU A 65 0.79 -5.30 0.87
CA LEU A 65 -0.52 -4.67 1.08
C LEU A 65 -1.29 -4.55 -0.25
N ARG A 66 -1.43 -5.68 -0.93
CA ARG A 66 -2.19 -5.78 -2.17
C ARG A 66 -3.70 -5.83 -1.90
N PRO A 67 -4.54 -5.49 -2.89
CA PRO A 67 -5.97 -5.77 -2.82
C PRO A 67 -6.23 -7.24 -2.46
N GLY A 68 -7.10 -7.47 -1.48
CA GLY A 68 -7.41 -8.79 -0.94
C GLY A 68 -6.58 -9.23 0.26
N THR A 69 -5.50 -8.52 0.61
CA THR A 69 -4.75 -8.78 1.85
C THR A 69 -5.62 -8.41 3.06
N LEU A 70 -5.75 -9.33 4.02
CA LEU A 70 -6.48 -9.12 5.26
C LEU A 70 -5.55 -8.52 6.30
N VAL A 71 -5.96 -7.41 6.90
CA VAL A 71 -5.16 -6.67 7.88
C VAL A 71 -5.98 -6.30 9.10
N ILE A 72 -5.32 -6.23 10.26
CA ILE A 72 -5.83 -5.57 11.46
C ILE A 72 -5.03 -4.28 11.62
N ALA A 73 -5.73 -3.15 11.71
CA ALA A 73 -5.08 -1.84 11.80
C ALA A 73 -5.53 -1.09 13.06
N GLN A 74 -4.56 -0.55 13.78
CA GLN A 74 -4.80 0.50 14.75
C GLN A 74 -4.66 1.85 14.05
N CYS A 75 -5.68 2.70 14.15
CA CYS A 75 -5.71 3.97 13.45
C CYS A 75 -6.40 5.09 14.21
N SER A 76 -6.06 6.31 13.86
CA SER A 76 -6.75 7.54 14.27
C SER A 76 -7.53 8.11 13.10
N PHE A 77 -8.77 8.51 13.34
CA PHE A 77 -9.59 9.19 12.33
C PHE A 77 -9.27 10.68 12.31
N VAL A 78 -8.93 11.21 11.13
CA VAL A 78 -8.60 12.62 10.92
C VAL A 78 -9.48 13.20 9.83
N MET A 79 -10.01 14.40 10.07
CA MET A 79 -10.71 15.20 9.07
C MET A 79 -9.85 16.41 8.72
N TRP A 80 -9.58 16.58 7.44
CA TRP A 80 -8.96 17.75 6.85
C TRP A 80 -10.04 18.65 6.27
N ASN A 81 -9.95 19.95 6.54
CA ASN A 81 -10.79 20.95 5.93
C ASN A 81 -9.96 21.73 4.90
N TRP A 82 -10.23 21.49 3.61
CA TRP A 82 -9.62 22.23 2.53
C TRP A 82 -10.56 23.31 2.04
N ASN A 83 -10.14 24.57 2.17
CA ASN A 83 -10.88 25.70 1.66
C ASN A 83 -10.48 25.93 0.20
N ASN A 84 -11.09 25.19 -0.73
CA ASN A 84 -10.73 25.23 -2.14
C ASN A 84 -11.82 25.90 -2.98
N LYS A 85 -11.79 27.24 -2.98
CA LYS A 85 -12.74 28.08 -3.74
C LYS A 85 -12.65 27.93 -5.27
N SER A 86 -11.61 27.29 -5.80
CA SER A 86 -11.43 27.12 -7.25
C SER A 86 -12.14 25.89 -7.83
N VAL A 87 -12.50 24.89 -7.02
CA VAL A 87 -13.08 23.62 -7.48
C VAL A 87 -14.56 23.48 -7.10
N THR A 88 -14.97 24.01 -5.94
CA THR A 88 -16.38 24.00 -5.50
C THR A 88 -16.84 25.39 -5.07
N PRO A 89 -17.94 25.93 -5.63
CA PRO A 89 -18.48 27.25 -5.27
C PRO A 89 -18.86 27.39 -3.79
N SER A 90 -19.12 26.27 -3.10
CA SER A 90 -19.46 26.20 -1.66
C SER A 90 -18.25 26.24 -0.72
N GLY A 91 -17.03 26.36 -1.24
CA GLY A 91 -15.84 26.77 -0.49
C GLY A 91 -15.16 25.72 0.41
N ASN A 92 -15.86 24.72 0.95
CA ASN A 92 -15.24 23.75 1.87
C ASN A 92 -15.33 22.31 1.34
N GLU A 93 -14.17 21.67 1.17
CA GLU A 93 -14.03 20.24 0.94
C GLU A 93 -13.51 19.57 2.21
N HIS A 94 -14.29 18.63 2.76
CA HIS A 94 -13.85 17.80 3.87
C HIS A 94 -13.23 16.51 3.33
N LYS A 95 -11.96 16.26 3.66
CA LYS A 95 -11.30 14.98 3.36
C LYS A 95 -11.09 14.20 4.64
N TYR A 96 -11.56 12.96 4.64
CA TYR A 96 -11.42 12.05 5.77
C TYR A 96 -10.25 11.10 5.50
N GLN A 97 -9.41 10.90 6.49
CA GLN A 97 -8.25 10.03 6.40
C GLN A 97 -8.13 9.19 7.68
N LEU A 98 -7.84 7.90 7.51
CA LEU A 98 -7.37 7.04 8.59
C LEU A 98 -5.85 7.14 8.66
N LYS A 99 -5.32 7.65 9.78
CA LYS A 99 -3.88 7.60 10.07
C LYS A 99 -3.57 6.29 10.78
N LEU A 100 -2.84 5.41 10.10
CA LEU A 100 -2.40 4.14 10.65
C LEU A 100 -1.28 4.38 11.68
N SER A 101 -1.43 3.81 12.87
CA SER A 101 -0.38 3.78 13.91
C SER A 101 0.29 2.42 14.01
N ARG A 102 -0.42 1.34 13.66
CA ARG A 102 0.06 -0.05 13.61
C ARG A 102 -0.77 -0.83 12.62
N LEU A 103 -0.16 -1.76 11.90
CA LEU A 103 -0.85 -2.68 10.99
C LEU A 103 -0.25 -4.09 11.12
N ASP A 104 -1.11 -5.08 11.33
CA ASP A 104 -0.73 -6.49 11.37
C ASP A 104 -1.44 -7.22 10.22
N VAL A 105 -0.67 -7.87 9.34
CA VAL A 105 -1.23 -8.69 8.25
C VAL A 105 -1.69 -10.03 8.85
N VAL A 106 -2.95 -10.35 8.62
CA VAL A 106 -3.56 -11.61 9.08
C VAL A 106 -3.49 -12.67 8.00
N ASP A 107 -3.71 -12.27 6.75
CA ASP A 107 -3.65 -13.17 5.60
C ASP A 107 -3.23 -12.40 4.33
N TYR A 108 -2.39 -13.02 3.50
CA TYR A 108 -1.93 -12.42 2.26
C TYR A 108 -2.93 -12.68 1.14
N SER A 109 -3.06 -11.73 0.21
CA SER A 109 -3.90 -11.93 -0.98
C SER A 109 -3.41 -13.11 -1.82
N MET A 110 -4.33 -13.99 -2.20
CA MET A 110 -4.11 -15.08 -3.16
C MET A 110 -4.26 -14.63 -4.62
N CYS A 111 -4.74 -13.40 -4.84
CA CYS A 111 -4.94 -12.85 -6.18
C CYS A 111 -3.60 -12.38 -6.78
N GLU A 112 -3.46 -12.50 -8.10
CA GLU A 112 -2.32 -11.92 -8.80
C GLU A 112 -2.27 -10.40 -8.61
N PHE A 113 -1.06 -9.83 -8.69
CA PHE A 113 -0.84 -8.39 -8.52
C PHE A 113 -1.58 -7.60 -9.60
N GLU A 114 -2.65 -6.91 -9.23
CA GLU A 114 -3.34 -5.99 -10.11
C GLU A 114 -2.67 -4.61 -10.03
N SER A 115 -2.00 -4.20 -11.11
CA SER A 115 -1.37 -2.88 -11.20
C SER A 115 -2.45 -1.81 -11.41
N HIS A 116 -2.74 -1.01 -10.39
CA HIS A 116 -3.63 0.16 -10.51
C HIS A 116 -2.87 1.44 -10.92
N MET A 117 -1.77 1.31 -11.66
CA MET A 117 -1.15 2.48 -12.29
C MET A 117 -2.16 3.08 -13.30
N PRO A 118 -2.37 4.41 -13.32
CA PRO A 118 -3.21 5.03 -14.35
C PRO A 118 -2.65 4.63 -15.72
N VAL A 119 -3.50 4.00 -16.54
CA VAL A 119 -3.13 3.43 -17.83
C VAL A 119 -2.62 4.54 -18.76
N ALA A 120 -1.30 4.66 -18.85
CA ALA A 120 -0.63 5.31 -19.96
C ALA A 120 0.47 4.38 -20.48
N ALA A 121 0.23 3.84 -21.68
CA ALA A 121 1.11 3.08 -22.57
C ALA A 121 1.59 1.67 -22.12
N THR A 122 0.78 0.67 -22.51
CA THR A 122 1.02 -0.79 -22.70
C THR A 122 2.35 -1.21 -23.37
N PRO A 123 2.68 -2.53 -23.50
CA PRO A 123 2.46 -3.68 -22.61
C PRO A 123 3.70 -4.64 -22.48
N SER A 124 3.53 -5.64 -21.62
CA SER A 124 4.39 -6.75 -21.22
C SER A 124 4.99 -7.64 -22.33
N SER A 125 6.20 -8.18 -22.07
CA SER A 125 6.63 -9.48 -22.61
C SER A 125 6.87 -10.46 -21.46
N SER A 126 5.91 -11.34 -21.23
CA SER A 126 6.08 -12.56 -20.45
C SER A 126 5.08 -13.57 -20.98
N SER A 127 5.57 -14.47 -21.83
CA SER A 127 4.81 -15.56 -22.40
C SER A 127 4.68 -16.69 -21.38
N TYR A 128 3.57 -16.74 -20.65
CA TYR A 128 3.13 -17.96 -19.99
C TYR A 128 1.74 -18.34 -20.48
N LYS A 129 1.59 -19.57 -20.98
CA LYS A 129 0.31 -20.15 -21.34
C LYS A 129 -0.26 -20.83 -20.09
N TYR A 130 -1.43 -20.39 -19.62
CA TYR A 130 -2.21 -21.13 -18.63
C TYR A 130 -3.45 -21.74 -19.28
N VAL A 131 -3.72 -22.99 -18.88
CA VAL A 131 -4.92 -23.75 -19.26
C VAL A 131 -6.08 -23.29 -18.38
N THR A 132 -7.18 -22.89 -19.01
CA THR A 132 -8.41 -22.45 -18.34
C THR A 132 -9.15 -23.66 -17.76
N PRO A 133 -9.49 -23.71 -16.45
CA PRO A 133 -10.46 -24.67 -15.94
C PRO A 133 -11.88 -24.27 -16.38
N PRO A 134 -12.82 -25.24 -16.53
CA PRO A 134 -14.15 -24.97 -17.06
C PRO A 134 -14.94 -24.03 -16.14
N SER A 135 -15.54 -23.01 -16.75
CA SER A 135 -16.37 -21.99 -16.11
C SER A 135 -17.56 -22.62 -15.37
N ALA A 136 -17.62 -22.46 -14.06
CA ALA A 136 -18.84 -22.71 -13.30
C ALA A 136 -19.81 -21.52 -13.52
N PRO A 137 -21.11 -21.77 -13.73
CA PRO A 137 -22.08 -20.70 -13.93
C PRO A 137 -22.17 -19.80 -12.68
N PRO A 138 -22.41 -18.49 -12.86
CA PRO A 138 -22.48 -17.55 -11.75
C PRO A 138 -23.64 -17.88 -10.81
N PRO A 139 -23.47 -17.75 -9.49
CA PRO A 139 -24.54 -17.96 -8.53
C PRO A 139 -25.66 -16.94 -8.76
N GLN A 140 -26.89 -17.43 -8.96
CA GLN A 140 -28.09 -16.59 -9.03
C GLN A 140 -28.49 -16.19 -7.61
N PHE A 141 -28.22 -14.94 -7.24
CA PHE A 141 -28.78 -14.35 -6.03
C PHE A 141 -30.19 -13.83 -6.31
N GLY A 142 -31.18 -14.34 -5.57
CA GLY A 142 -32.55 -13.84 -5.61
C GLY A 142 -32.67 -12.41 -5.05
N PRO A 143 -33.80 -11.72 -5.31
CA PRO A 143 -33.99 -10.35 -4.85
C PRO A 143 -33.94 -10.24 -3.32
N PRO A 144 -33.42 -9.14 -2.77
CA PRO A 144 -33.24 -8.96 -1.33
C PRO A 144 -34.58 -9.01 -0.59
N GLN A 145 -34.67 -9.85 0.45
CA GLN A 145 -35.85 -9.92 1.31
C GLN A 145 -36.02 -8.62 2.12
N LYS A 146 -37.23 -8.05 2.08
CA LYS A 146 -37.60 -6.89 2.90
C LYS A 146 -37.50 -7.25 4.40
N ARG A 147 -36.66 -6.54 5.14
CA ARG A 147 -36.61 -6.60 6.61
C ARG A 147 -37.99 -6.25 7.20
N ARG A 148 -38.54 -7.14 8.03
CA ARG A 148 -39.70 -6.81 8.88
C ARG A 148 -39.26 -5.80 9.94
N LYS A 149 -40.07 -4.76 10.18
CA LYS A 149 -39.91 -3.89 11.35
C LYS A 149 -40.24 -4.72 12.60
N LEU A 150 -39.37 -4.68 13.61
CA LEU A 150 -39.72 -5.13 14.95
C LEU A 150 -40.68 -4.10 15.56
N GLU A 151 -41.74 -4.59 16.18
CA GLU A 151 -42.63 -3.82 17.08
C GLU A 151 -41.94 -3.57 18.43
#